data_AF-A0A3M5F6Z6-F1
#
_entry.id   AF-A0A3M5F6Z6-F1
#
_cell.length_a   1.000
_cell.length_b   1.000
_cell.length_c   1.000
_cell.angle_alpha   90.00
_cell.angle_beta   90.00
_cell.angle_gamma   90.00
#
_symmetry.space_group_name_H-M   'P 1'
#
loop_
_entity.id
_entity.type
_entity.pdbx_description
1 polymer ?
#
loop_
_entity_poly.entity_id
_entity_poly.type
_entity_poly.pdbx_seq_one_letter_code
_entity_poly.pdbx_strand_id
1 'polypeptide(L)'
;VQRLPRFSFVDREEVYSELGISKNNPKNGRQRICEPHQFRSAIRGAGLVETNSIGKGIPQGSPISALLSNIYMMDFDEKLYSYVETHGGSYFRYCDDILLVVPLAKEAEAIQFVDDEVAAIKLEVQKTKTEVCRFKKTAKGFRSDRALQYLGFIFDGENIYLRSSSLARYQERVNRGLSIATLSMQKVNTARIARGQLPRSIFLRKLHSRYSYLGRRNFISYGYRAARIMNSKSIRKQLKPLWGRLRKKIEDIA
;
A
#
# COMPACT_ATOMS: atom_id res chain seq x y z
N VAL A 1 17.93 -28.87 8.47
CA VAL A 1 17.50 -28.04 7.32
C VAL A 1 16.04 -27.65 7.52
N GLN A 2 15.76 -26.38 7.82
CA GLN A 2 14.40 -25.89 8.03
C GLN A 2 13.66 -25.93 6.69
N ARG A 3 12.56 -26.67 6.59
CA ARG A 3 11.77 -26.75 5.35
C ARG A 3 10.93 -25.48 5.26
N LEU A 4 11.26 -24.58 4.33
CA LEU A 4 10.55 -23.33 4.06
C LEU A 4 9.02 -23.38 4.06
N PRO A 5 8.36 -24.39 3.45
CA PRO A 5 6.89 -24.45 3.46
C PRO A 5 6.29 -24.91 4.79
N ARG A 6 7.09 -25.39 5.76
CA ARG A 6 6.59 -25.78 7.08
C ARG A 6 6.61 -24.59 8.03
N PHE A 7 5.50 -23.88 8.09
CA PHE A 7 5.27 -22.81 9.06
C PHE A 7 3.89 -22.96 9.71
N SER A 8 3.75 -22.33 10.87
CA SER A 8 2.48 -22.19 11.58
C SER A 8 2.10 -20.72 11.68
N PHE A 9 0.81 -20.44 11.69
CA PHE A 9 0.27 -19.10 11.83
C PHE A 9 -0.99 -19.13 12.69
N VAL A 10 -1.46 -17.94 13.06
CA VAL A 10 -2.70 -17.75 13.81
C VAL A 10 -3.32 -16.44 13.35
N ASP A 11 -4.66 -16.41 13.24
CA ASP A 11 -5.34 -15.17 12.93
C ASP A 11 -5.21 -14.16 14.07
N ARG A 12 -4.86 -12.92 13.73
CA ARG A 12 -4.61 -11.87 14.72
C ARG A 12 -5.89 -11.47 15.45
N GLU A 13 -7.01 -11.42 14.75
CA GLU A 13 -8.28 -10.99 15.32
C GLU A 13 -8.84 -12.04 16.28
N GLU A 14 -8.62 -13.33 15.99
CA GLU A 14 -8.92 -14.43 16.92
C GLU A 14 -8.06 -14.34 18.19
N VAL A 15 -6.75 -14.13 18.06
CA VAL A 15 -5.85 -13.92 19.20
C VAL A 15 -6.30 -12.75 20.06
N TYR A 16 -6.73 -11.64 19.43
CA TYR A 16 -7.24 -10.50 20.17
C TYR A 16 -8.55 -10.79 20.87
N SER A 17 -9.45 -11.53 20.23
CA SER A 17 -10.71 -11.97 20.85
C SER A 17 -10.45 -12.83 22.09
N GLU A 18 -9.60 -13.86 21.94
CA GLU A 18 -9.28 -14.82 22.99
C GLU A 18 -8.58 -14.16 24.20
N LEU A 19 -7.71 -13.18 23.96
CA LEU A 19 -6.98 -12.47 25.01
C LEU A 19 -7.73 -11.22 25.54
N GLY A 20 -8.96 -10.97 25.09
CA GLY A 20 -9.72 -9.77 25.47
C GLY A 20 -9.03 -8.45 25.08
N ILE A 21 -8.28 -8.45 23.98
CA ILE A 21 -7.55 -7.29 23.48
C ILE A 21 -8.44 -6.50 22.52
N SER A 22 -8.58 -5.20 22.76
CA SER A 22 -9.32 -4.30 21.86
C SER A 22 -8.64 -4.19 20.49
N LYS A 23 -9.38 -4.50 19.43
CA LYS A 23 -8.97 -4.31 18.03
C LYS A 23 -8.62 -2.86 17.70
N ASN A 24 -9.30 -1.91 18.35
CA ASN A 24 -9.16 -0.48 18.12
C ASN A 24 -8.01 0.15 18.92
N ASN A 25 -7.61 -0.48 20.03
CA ASN A 25 -6.50 -0.01 20.88
C ASN A 25 -5.65 -1.19 21.43
N PRO A 26 -5.01 -1.99 20.55
CA PRO A 26 -4.32 -3.20 20.98
C PRO A 26 -3.06 -2.91 21.80
N LYS A 27 -2.48 -1.70 21.66
CA LYS A 27 -1.27 -1.25 22.37
C LYS A 27 -1.55 -0.56 23.69
N ASN A 28 -2.77 -0.60 24.23
CA ASN A 28 -3.13 0.10 25.48
C ASN A 28 -2.24 -0.32 26.67
N GLY A 29 -1.14 0.39 26.90
CA GLY A 29 -0.12 0.04 27.90
C GLY A 29 0.69 -1.23 27.61
N ARG A 30 0.43 -1.94 26.50
CA ARG A 30 1.04 -3.25 26.19
C ARG A 30 2.29 -3.10 25.34
N GLN A 31 3.37 -3.76 25.75
CA GLN A 31 4.59 -3.90 24.95
C GLN A 31 4.55 -5.13 24.02
N ARG A 32 3.80 -6.17 24.40
CA ARG A 32 3.59 -7.41 23.64
C ARG A 32 2.13 -7.86 23.72
N ILE A 33 1.71 -8.73 22.81
CA ILE A 33 0.33 -9.24 22.75
C ILE A 33 0.04 -10.14 23.96
N CYS A 34 0.92 -11.11 24.23
CA CYS A 34 0.85 -11.99 25.39
C CYS A 34 2.25 -12.51 25.76
N GLU A 35 2.37 -13.09 26.95
CA GLU A 35 3.56 -13.82 27.38
C GLU A 35 3.59 -15.25 26.80
N PRO A 36 4.77 -15.89 26.67
CA PRO A 36 4.88 -17.23 26.10
C PRO A 36 4.03 -18.32 26.78
N HIS A 37 3.73 -18.19 28.08
CA HIS A 37 2.88 -19.14 28.79
C HIS A 37 1.39 -18.93 28.45
N GLN A 38 0.95 -17.69 28.27
CA GLN A 38 -0.41 -17.34 27.85
C GLN A 38 -0.63 -17.78 26.41
N PHE A 39 0.36 -17.61 25.53
CA PHE A 39 0.28 -18.14 24.17
C PHE A 39 0.08 -19.66 24.16
N ARG A 40 0.84 -20.40 24.97
CA ARG A 40 0.74 -21.86 25.05
C ARG A 40 -0.61 -22.34 25.60
N SER A 41 -1.12 -21.67 26.63
CA SER A 41 -2.38 -22.06 27.28
C SER A 41 -3.61 -21.57 26.53
N ALA A 42 -3.70 -20.26 26.28
CA ALA A 42 -4.90 -19.64 25.71
C ALA A 42 -4.97 -19.74 24.17
N ILE A 43 -3.85 -19.66 23.45
CA ILE A 43 -3.88 -19.68 21.97
C ILE A 43 -3.67 -21.10 21.44
N ARG A 44 -2.58 -21.75 21.84
CA ARG A 44 -2.27 -23.11 21.39
C ARG A 44 -3.19 -24.14 22.03
N GLY A 45 -3.53 -23.98 23.32
CA GLY A 45 -4.47 -24.85 24.02
C GLY A 45 -5.89 -24.76 23.46
N ALA A 46 -6.30 -23.59 22.95
CA ALA A 46 -7.58 -23.41 22.25
C ALA A 46 -7.57 -23.91 20.79
N GLY A 47 -6.46 -24.43 20.29
CA GLY A 47 -6.38 -24.96 18.92
C GLY A 47 -6.37 -23.90 17.81
N LEU A 48 -6.13 -22.63 18.13
CA LEU A 48 -6.13 -21.52 17.16
C LEU A 48 -4.90 -21.51 16.23
N VAL A 49 -3.89 -22.34 16.52
CA VAL A 49 -2.66 -22.38 15.72
C VAL A 49 -2.84 -23.31 14.53
N GLU A 50 -2.83 -22.73 13.34
CA GLU A 50 -2.87 -23.46 12.09
C GLU A 50 -1.47 -23.79 11.59
N THR A 51 -1.32 -24.94 10.93
CA THR A 51 -0.08 -25.37 10.27
C THR A 51 -0.30 -25.41 8.77
N ASN A 52 0.67 -24.92 8.00
CA ASN A 52 0.62 -25.05 6.56
C ASN A 52 0.76 -26.52 6.12
N SER A 53 -0.36 -27.13 5.73
CA SER A 53 -0.44 -28.50 5.23
C SER A 53 -0.22 -28.62 3.73
N ILE A 54 -0.31 -27.51 2.99
CA ILE A 54 -0.26 -27.47 1.52
C ILE A 54 1.16 -27.75 0.99
N GLY A 55 2.19 -27.56 1.82
CA GLY A 55 3.59 -27.79 1.44
C GLY A 55 4.13 -26.78 0.42
N LYS A 56 3.39 -25.69 0.17
CA LYS A 56 3.76 -24.58 -0.71
C LYS A 56 3.72 -23.25 0.06
N GLY A 57 4.43 -22.26 -0.45
CA GLY A 57 4.44 -20.90 0.08
C GLY A 57 5.55 -20.64 1.10
N ILE A 58 5.79 -19.36 1.35
CA ILE A 58 6.76 -18.85 2.31
C ILE A 58 6.03 -18.07 3.41
N PRO A 59 6.51 -18.10 4.66
CA PRO A 59 5.88 -17.36 5.74
C PRO A 59 5.90 -15.85 5.45
N GLN A 60 4.71 -15.24 5.47
CA GLN A 60 4.59 -13.79 5.29
C GLN A 60 5.18 -13.05 6.49
N GLY A 61 5.96 -12.00 6.23
CA GLY A 61 6.64 -11.21 7.27
C GLY A 61 8.01 -11.75 7.70
N SER A 62 8.48 -12.88 7.14
CA SER A 62 9.88 -13.27 7.29
C SER A 62 10.79 -12.29 6.53
N PRO A 63 11.90 -11.81 7.13
CA PRO A 63 12.85 -10.91 6.45
C PRO A 63 13.43 -11.48 5.15
N ILE A 64 13.46 -12.80 5.00
CA ILE A 64 14.07 -13.50 3.87
C ILE A 64 13.05 -13.71 2.73
N SER A 65 11.74 -13.60 3.00
CA SER A 65 10.70 -13.91 2.01
C SER A 65 10.81 -13.07 0.73
N ALA A 66 11.12 -11.77 0.85
CA ALA A 66 11.30 -10.90 -0.31
C ALA A 66 12.48 -11.33 -1.20
N LEU A 67 13.59 -11.79 -0.60
CA LEU A 67 14.74 -12.29 -1.34
C LEU A 67 14.39 -13.57 -2.10
N LEU A 68 13.72 -14.50 -1.42
CA LEU A 68 13.34 -15.79 -2.01
C LEU A 68 12.35 -15.63 -3.16
N SER A 69 11.37 -14.73 -3.02
CA SER A 69 10.46 -14.39 -4.12
C SER A 69 11.21 -13.85 -5.33
N ASN A 70 12.25 -13.02 -5.13
CA ASN A 70 13.04 -12.52 -6.25
C ASN A 70 13.91 -13.60 -6.91
N ILE A 71 14.51 -14.50 -6.11
CA ILE A 71 15.27 -15.64 -6.64
C ILE A 71 14.34 -16.56 -7.43
N TYR A 72 13.15 -16.83 -6.92
CA TYR A 72 12.15 -17.66 -7.58
C TYR A 72 11.72 -17.12 -8.95
N MET A 73 11.64 -15.80 -9.08
CA MET A 73 11.23 -15.12 -10.30
C MET A 73 12.38 -14.88 -11.29
N MET A 74 13.63 -15.25 -10.97
CA MET A 74 14.81 -14.87 -11.76
C MET A 74 14.76 -15.41 -13.20
N ASP A 75 14.52 -16.71 -13.37
CA ASP A 75 14.46 -17.34 -14.69
C ASP A 75 13.24 -16.84 -15.49
N PHE A 76 12.13 -16.54 -14.80
CA PHE A 76 10.94 -15.93 -15.40
C PHE A 76 11.26 -14.53 -15.93
N ASP A 77 11.92 -13.71 -15.11
CA ASP A 77 12.29 -12.34 -15.47
C ASP A 77 13.23 -12.34 -16.69
N GLU A 78 14.19 -13.25 -16.74
CA GLU A 78 15.13 -13.39 -17.87
C GLU A 78 14.38 -13.68 -19.17
N LYS A 79 13.48 -14.67 -19.17
CA LYS A 79 12.69 -15.02 -20.36
C LYS A 79 11.79 -13.87 -20.83
N LEU A 80 11.12 -13.19 -19.91
CA LEU A 80 10.24 -12.07 -20.23
C LEU A 80 11.04 -10.88 -20.77
N TYR A 81 12.22 -10.62 -20.21
CA TYR A 81 13.13 -9.61 -20.70
C TYR A 81 13.61 -9.92 -22.13
N SER A 82 14.09 -11.14 -22.39
CA SER A 82 14.52 -11.56 -23.73
C SER A 82 13.38 -11.50 -24.75
N TYR A 83 12.17 -11.90 -24.35
CA TYR A 83 10.99 -11.81 -25.21
C TYR A 83 10.69 -10.35 -25.62
N VAL A 84 10.68 -9.40 -24.68
CA VAL A 84 10.38 -8.01 -25.04
C VAL A 84 11.51 -7.35 -25.83
N GLU A 85 12.77 -7.68 -25.53
CA GLU A 85 13.93 -7.11 -26.22
C GLU A 85 13.92 -7.46 -27.71
N THR A 86 13.61 -8.72 -28.03
CA THR A 86 13.48 -9.19 -29.42
C THR A 86 12.28 -8.60 -30.16
N HIS A 87 11.26 -8.15 -29.43
CA HIS A 87 10.01 -7.63 -30.00
C HIS A 87 9.86 -6.10 -29.91
N GLY A 88 10.90 -5.37 -29.49
CA GLY A 88 10.85 -3.91 -29.35
C GLY A 88 9.94 -3.41 -28.23
N GLY A 89 9.81 -4.20 -27.17
CA GLY A 89 9.03 -3.91 -25.97
C GLY A 89 9.86 -3.47 -24.76
N SER A 90 9.24 -3.48 -23.59
CA SER A 90 9.92 -3.24 -22.30
C SER A 90 9.23 -4.01 -21.19
N TYR A 91 10.02 -4.43 -20.20
CA TYR A 91 9.56 -5.21 -19.06
C TYR A 91 9.96 -4.53 -17.75
N PHE A 92 9.02 -4.48 -16.80
CA PHE A 92 9.26 -3.97 -15.45
C PHE A 92 8.57 -4.88 -14.44
N ARG A 93 9.26 -5.20 -13.34
CA ARG A 93 8.68 -5.93 -12.20
C ARG A 93 8.96 -5.21 -10.89
N TYR A 94 7.96 -5.16 -10.02
CA TYR A 94 8.08 -4.69 -8.64
C TYR A 94 7.36 -5.67 -7.70
N CYS A 95 8.13 -6.51 -7.00
CA CYS A 95 7.61 -7.69 -6.31
C CYS A 95 6.74 -8.54 -7.27
N ASP A 96 5.43 -8.54 -7.05
CA ASP A 96 4.45 -9.32 -7.80
C ASP A 96 3.76 -8.49 -8.90
N ASP A 97 3.95 -7.16 -8.90
CA ASP A 97 3.41 -6.27 -9.93
C ASP A 97 4.30 -6.30 -11.18
N ILE A 98 3.79 -6.89 -12.26
CA ILE A 98 4.46 -6.98 -13.56
C ILE A 98 3.84 -5.99 -14.55
N LEU A 99 4.67 -5.28 -15.30
CA LEU A 99 4.29 -4.43 -16.43
C LEU A 99 5.06 -4.85 -17.68
N LEU A 100 4.32 -5.31 -18.68
CA LEU A 100 4.84 -5.66 -19.99
C LEU A 100 4.34 -4.63 -21.03
N VAL A 101 5.25 -4.03 -21.77
CA VAL A 101 4.94 -3.09 -22.86
C VAL A 101 5.39 -3.71 -24.17
N VAL A 102 4.47 -3.89 -25.11
CA VAL A 102 4.75 -4.52 -26.42
C VAL A 102 4.08 -3.75 -27.56
N PRO A 103 4.56 -3.89 -28.80
CA PRO A 103 3.84 -3.39 -29.97
C PRO A 103 2.42 -3.98 -30.05
N LEU A 104 1.45 -3.19 -30.55
CA LEU A 104 0.05 -3.62 -30.63
C LEU A 104 -0.15 -4.92 -31.42
N ALA A 105 0.67 -5.17 -32.44
CA ALA A 105 0.62 -6.40 -33.23
C ALA A 105 0.98 -7.67 -32.44
N LYS A 106 1.68 -7.52 -31.30
CA LYS A 106 2.19 -8.62 -30.47
C LYS A 106 1.35 -8.85 -29.22
N GLU A 107 0.25 -8.13 -29.05
CA GLU A 107 -0.57 -8.18 -27.83
C GLU A 107 -1.02 -9.61 -27.47
N ALA A 108 -1.64 -10.33 -28.40
CA ALA A 108 -2.15 -11.68 -28.15
C ALA A 108 -1.02 -12.68 -27.86
N GLU A 109 0.08 -12.59 -28.62
CA GLU A 109 1.26 -13.44 -28.45
C GLU A 109 1.93 -13.20 -27.10
N ALA A 110 2.05 -11.94 -26.69
CA ALA A 110 2.65 -11.56 -25.41
C ALA A 110 1.80 -12.02 -24.22
N ILE A 111 0.47 -11.91 -24.30
CA ILE A 111 -0.43 -12.43 -23.25
C ILE A 111 -0.27 -13.94 -23.11
N GLN A 112 -0.27 -14.68 -24.24
CA GLN A 112 -0.09 -16.12 -24.21
C GLN A 112 1.28 -16.51 -23.64
N PHE A 113 2.34 -15.82 -24.08
CA PHE A 113 3.70 -16.07 -23.58
C PHE A 113 3.81 -15.87 -22.06
N VAL A 114 3.21 -14.80 -21.52
CA VAL A 114 3.17 -14.57 -20.06
C VAL A 114 2.41 -15.68 -19.35
N ASP A 115 1.23 -16.06 -19.86
CA ASP A 115 0.41 -17.11 -19.24
C ASP A 115 1.15 -18.47 -19.22
N ASP A 116 1.86 -18.81 -20.29
CA ASP A 116 2.66 -20.03 -20.40
C ASP A 116 3.84 -20.02 -19.42
N GLU A 117 4.56 -18.90 -19.33
CA GLU A 117 5.69 -18.77 -18.41
C GLU A 117 5.26 -18.74 -16.94
N VAL A 118 4.12 -18.13 -16.62
CA VAL A 118 3.55 -18.19 -15.27
C VAL A 118 3.14 -19.62 -14.90
N ALA A 119 2.52 -20.35 -15.84
CA ALA A 119 2.16 -21.74 -15.63
C ALA A 119 3.40 -22.63 -15.46
N ALA A 120 4.48 -22.38 -16.20
CA ALA A 120 5.75 -23.11 -16.09
C ALA A 120 6.37 -22.98 -14.69
N ILE A 121 6.28 -21.81 -14.08
CA ILE A 121 6.71 -21.58 -12.69
C ILE A 121 5.62 -21.93 -11.67
N LYS A 122 4.56 -22.65 -12.05
CA LYS A 122 3.52 -23.16 -11.13
C LYS A 122 2.87 -22.07 -10.26
N LEU A 123 2.80 -20.85 -10.78
CA LEU A 123 2.05 -19.75 -10.18
C LEU A 123 0.73 -19.56 -10.93
N GLU A 124 -0.20 -18.84 -10.30
CA GLU A 124 -1.51 -18.54 -10.88
C GLU A 124 -1.67 -17.02 -11.02
N VAL A 125 -1.95 -16.55 -12.24
CA VAL A 125 -2.29 -15.15 -12.48
C VAL A 125 -3.71 -14.89 -12.03
N GLN A 126 -3.91 -13.81 -11.27
CA GLN A 126 -5.26 -13.31 -10.97
C GLN A 126 -5.82 -12.58 -12.21
N LYS A 127 -6.46 -13.33 -13.11
CA LYS A 127 -7.00 -12.80 -14.40
C LYS A 127 -7.88 -11.55 -14.23
N THR A 128 -8.60 -11.43 -13.12
CA THR A 128 -9.46 -10.27 -12.82
C THR A 128 -8.67 -8.97 -12.56
N LYS A 129 -7.38 -9.08 -12.21
CA LYS A 129 -6.49 -7.94 -11.97
C LYS A 129 -5.60 -7.63 -13.18
N THR A 130 -5.50 -8.53 -14.15
CA THR A 130 -4.74 -8.29 -15.37
C THR A 130 -5.46 -7.23 -16.20
N GLU A 131 -4.79 -6.11 -16.46
CA GLU A 131 -5.32 -5.02 -17.28
C GLU A 131 -4.51 -4.88 -18.56
N VAL A 132 -5.19 -4.94 -19.72
CA VAL A 132 -4.60 -4.62 -21.02
C VAL A 132 -5.01 -3.19 -21.38
N CYS A 133 -4.02 -2.34 -21.62
CA CYS A 133 -4.21 -0.93 -21.99
C CYS A 133 -3.51 -0.67 -23.33
N ARG A 134 -4.23 -0.19 -24.34
CA ARG A 134 -3.71 0.05 -25.69
C ARG A 134 -3.44 1.52 -25.89
N PHE A 135 -2.24 1.85 -26.35
CA PHE A 135 -1.83 3.22 -26.64
C PHE A 135 -1.56 3.37 -28.14
N LYS A 136 -2.20 4.35 -28.78
CA LYS A 136 -1.98 4.72 -30.18
C LYS A 136 -1.41 6.12 -30.26
N LYS A 137 -0.32 6.29 -31.01
CA LYS A 137 0.28 7.61 -31.24
C LYS A 137 -0.63 8.46 -32.12
N THR A 138 -0.80 9.72 -31.76
CA THR A 138 -1.58 10.74 -32.49
C THR A 138 -0.77 12.04 -32.56
N ALA A 139 -1.24 13.01 -33.33
CA ALA A 139 -0.58 14.33 -33.44
C ALA A 139 -0.49 15.08 -32.09
N LYS A 140 -1.38 14.79 -31.14
CA LYS A 140 -1.45 15.45 -29.82
C LYS A 140 -0.80 14.63 -28.68
N GLY A 141 -0.18 13.50 -28.97
CA GLY A 141 0.35 12.57 -27.96
C GLY A 141 -0.23 11.17 -28.11
N PHE A 142 -0.33 10.39 -27.03
CA PHE A 142 -0.95 9.07 -27.09
C PHE A 142 -2.44 9.14 -26.78
N ARG A 143 -3.24 8.45 -27.58
CA ARG A 143 -4.62 8.13 -27.25
C ARG A 143 -4.65 6.73 -26.66
N SER A 144 -5.27 6.59 -25.49
CA SER A 144 -5.47 5.30 -24.84
C SER A 144 -6.94 4.90 -24.82
N ASP A 145 -7.22 3.60 -24.89
CA ASP A 145 -8.55 3.05 -24.58
C ASP A 145 -8.82 3.03 -23.07
N ARG A 146 -7.77 2.86 -22.26
CA ARG A 146 -7.85 2.82 -20.80
C ARG A 146 -6.54 3.32 -20.17
N ALA A 147 -6.65 4.14 -19.13
CA ALA A 147 -5.47 4.62 -18.43
C ALA A 147 -4.71 3.47 -17.76
N LEU A 148 -3.39 3.42 -17.99
CA LEU A 148 -2.47 2.47 -17.37
C LEU A 148 -2.34 2.77 -15.88
N GLN A 149 -2.47 1.76 -15.04
CA GLN A 149 -2.24 1.87 -13.61
C GLN A 149 -1.03 1.06 -13.18
N TYR A 150 -0.05 1.70 -12.53
CA TYR A 150 1.14 1.01 -12.04
C TYR A 150 1.71 1.72 -10.81
N LEU A 151 2.03 0.95 -9.75
CA LEU A 151 2.65 1.44 -8.50
C LEU A 151 1.97 2.67 -7.86
N GLY A 152 0.63 2.72 -7.93
CA GLY A 152 -0.17 3.80 -7.34
C GLY A 152 -0.25 5.07 -8.20
N PHE A 153 0.23 5.03 -9.44
CA PHE A 153 0.08 6.06 -10.45
C PHE A 153 -0.90 5.61 -11.54
N ILE A 154 -1.43 6.61 -12.27
CA ILE A 154 -2.29 6.42 -13.43
C ILE A 154 -1.71 7.24 -14.57
N PHE A 155 -1.61 6.66 -15.77
CA PHE A 155 -1.18 7.33 -16.99
C PHE A 155 -2.24 7.17 -18.08
N ASP A 156 -2.78 8.29 -18.58
CA ASP A 156 -3.88 8.28 -19.56
C ASP A 156 -3.42 8.40 -21.03
N GLY A 157 -2.10 8.47 -21.26
CA GLY A 157 -1.50 8.70 -22.58
C GLY A 157 -0.86 10.08 -22.74
N GLU A 158 -1.23 11.03 -21.87
CA GLU A 158 -0.69 12.39 -21.87
C GLU A 158 -0.21 12.82 -20.48
N ASN A 159 -1.00 12.51 -19.46
CA ASN A 159 -0.84 12.98 -18.09
C ASN A 159 -0.64 11.82 -17.11
N ILE A 160 0.20 12.06 -16.10
CA ILE A 160 0.38 11.15 -14.97
C ILE A 160 -0.36 11.71 -13.75
N TYR A 161 -1.09 10.86 -13.05
CA TYR A 161 -1.89 11.18 -11.87
C TYR A 161 -1.54 10.24 -10.70
N LEU A 162 -1.79 10.70 -9.48
CA LEU A 162 -1.90 9.81 -8.32
C LEU A 162 -3.23 9.06 -8.37
N ARG A 163 -3.21 7.76 -8.04
CA ARG A 163 -4.43 6.95 -7.95
C ARG A 163 -5.43 7.56 -6.95
N SER A 164 -6.70 7.57 -7.32
CA SER A 164 -7.81 8.08 -6.49
C SER A 164 -7.85 7.43 -5.11
N SER A 165 -7.62 6.11 -5.02
CA SER A 165 -7.58 5.38 -3.75
C SER A 165 -6.45 5.85 -2.83
N SER A 166 -5.31 6.27 -3.38
CA SER A 166 -4.20 6.85 -2.60
C SER A 166 -4.60 8.20 -1.99
N LEU A 167 -5.30 9.04 -2.76
CA LEU A 167 -5.84 10.32 -2.28
C LEU A 167 -6.94 10.12 -1.23
N ALA A 168 -7.84 9.14 -1.43
CA ALA A 168 -8.88 8.79 -0.48
C ALA A 168 -8.30 8.32 0.86
N ARG A 169 -7.36 7.37 0.84
CA ARG A 169 -6.63 6.90 2.04
C ARG A 169 -5.92 8.04 2.75
N TYR A 170 -5.33 8.98 2.01
CA TYR A 170 -4.75 10.18 2.61
C TYR A 170 -5.81 11.00 3.35
N GLN A 171 -6.96 11.25 2.72
CA GLN A 171 -8.05 12.03 3.31
C GLN A 171 -8.64 11.35 4.56
N GLU A 172 -8.81 10.03 4.54
CA GLU A 172 -9.22 9.24 5.70
C GLU A 172 -8.22 9.39 6.86
N ARG A 173 -6.92 9.29 6.57
CA ARG A 173 -5.86 9.48 7.58
C ARG A 173 -5.84 10.88 8.17
N VAL A 174 -6.14 11.91 7.35
CA VAL A 174 -6.30 13.29 7.81
C VAL A 174 -7.50 13.40 8.75
N ASN A 175 -8.66 12.91 8.34
CA ASN A 175 -9.90 12.96 9.13
C ASN A 175 -9.72 12.25 10.48
N ARG A 176 -9.16 11.04 10.46
CA ARG A 176 -8.84 10.28 11.68
C ARG A 176 -7.84 11.02 12.57
N GLY A 177 -6.81 11.60 11.96
CA GLY A 177 -5.80 12.38 12.68
C GLY A 177 -6.39 13.61 13.38
N LEU A 178 -7.26 14.34 12.69
CA LEU A 178 -7.98 15.49 13.24
C LEU A 178 -8.94 15.06 14.35
N SER A 179 -9.79 14.06 14.10
CA SER A 179 -10.73 13.53 15.10
C SER A 179 -10.02 13.14 16.41
N ILE A 180 -8.92 12.39 16.33
CA ILE A 180 -8.13 12.01 17.50
C ILE A 180 -7.56 13.24 18.22
N ALA A 181 -7.06 14.22 17.48
CA ALA A 181 -6.49 15.43 18.06
C ALA A 181 -7.56 16.31 18.73
N THR A 182 -8.75 16.43 18.13
CA THR A 182 -9.92 17.11 18.70
C THR A 182 -10.38 16.45 19.99
N LEU A 183 -10.59 15.12 19.98
CA LEU A 183 -11.00 14.38 21.18
C LEU A 183 -9.97 14.49 22.30
N SER A 184 -8.68 14.46 21.95
CA SER A 184 -7.59 14.63 22.92
C SER A 184 -7.58 16.04 23.52
N MET A 185 -7.78 17.07 22.69
CA MET A 185 -7.88 18.46 23.12
C MET A 185 -9.09 18.66 24.04
N GLN A 186 -10.27 18.18 23.64
CA GLN A 186 -11.49 18.27 24.44
C GLN A 186 -11.31 17.64 25.82
N LYS A 187 -10.79 16.41 25.89
CA LYS A 187 -10.51 15.73 27.17
C LYS A 187 -9.61 16.56 28.09
N VAL A 188 -8.54 17.15 27.53
CA VAL A 188 -7.63 18.00 28.31
C VAL A 188 -8.31 19.29 28.74
N ASN A 189 -9.08 19.94 27.86
CA ASN A 189 -9.79 21.17 28.16
C ASN A 189 -10.87 20.99 29.22
N THR A 190 -11.60 19.87 29.21
CA THR A 190 -12.55 19.53 30.29
C THR A 190 -11.85 19.53 31.66
N ALA A 191 -10.69 18.88 31.77
CA ALA A 191 -9.92 18.86 33.02
C ALA A 191 -9.26 20.21 33.36
N ARG A 192 -9.03 21.09 32.39
CA ARG A 192 -8.52 22.46 32.61
C ARG A 192 -9.61 23.36 33.15
N ILE A 193 -10.78 23.35 32.52
CA ILE A 193 -11.96 24.13 32.93
C ILE A 193 -12.38 23.76 34.34
N ALA A 194 -12.39 22.46 34.68
CA ALA A 194 -12.67 21.99 36.04
C ALA A 194 -11.67 22.52 37.10
N ARG A 195 -10.47 22.96 36.69
CA ARG A 195 -9.44 23.58 37.55
C ARG A 195 -9.41 25.12 37.43
N GLY A 196 -10.43 25.74 36.82
CA GLY A 196 -10.47 27.19 36.59
C GLY A 196 -9.47 27.71 35.55
N GLN A 197 -8.89 26.83 34.73
CA GLN A 197 -7.91 27.21 33.71
C GLN A 197 -8.57 27.41 32.35
N LEU A 198 -8.08 28.39 31.57
CA LEU A 198 -8.53 28.62 30.20
C LEU A 198 -8.27 27.41 29.28
N PRO A 199 -9.18 27.15 28.31
CA PRO A 199 -9.01 26.10 27.31
C PRO A 199 -7.78 26.38 26.42
N ARG A 200 -7.23 25.32 25.85
CA ARG A 200 -6.13 25.39 24.88
C ARG A 200 -6.62 25.02 23.49
N SER A 201 -6.00 25.63 22.49
CA SER A 201 -6.18 25.26 21.09
C SER A 201 -5.50 23.93 20.76
N ILE A 202 -5.88 23.38 19.60
CA ILE A 202 -5.38 22.10 19.10
C ILE A 202 -3.87 22.17 18.78
N PHE A 203 -3.13 21.12 19.15
CA PHE A 203 -1.69 21.04 18.86
C PHE A 203 -1.42 20.72 17.37
N LEU A 204 -0.98 21.71 16.61
CA LEU A 204 -0.82 21.60 15.16
C LEU A 204 0.44 20.86 14.69
N ARG A 205 1.50 20.80 15.51
CA ARG A 205 2.83 20.28 15.11
C ARG A 205 2.75 18.90 14.46
N LYS A 206 2.00 17.97 15.07
CA LYS A 206 1.85 16.59 14.58
C LYS A 206 0.98 16.53 13.32
N LEU A 207 -0.06 17.36 13.23
CA LEU A 207 -0.95 17.43 12.08
C LEU A 207 -0.21 17.98 10.85
N HIS A 208 0.48 19.11 11.00
CA HIS A 208 1.29 19.72 9.95
C HIS A 208 2.41 18.76 9.47
N SER A 209 3.14 18.15 10.41
CA SER A 209 4.20 17.20 10.06
C SER A 209 3.68 15.98 9.28
N ARG A 210 2.47 15.48 9.57
CA ARG A 210 1.94 14.26 8.93
C ARG A 210 1.13 14.54 7.66
N TYR A 211 0.49 15.70 7.56
CA TYR A 211 -0.56 15.94 6.58
C TYR A 211 -0.32 17.20 5.73
N SER A 212 0.82 17.87 5.86
CA SER A 212 1.16 19.00 4.99
C SER A 212 2.57 18.91 4.42
N TYR A 213 2.89 19.86 3.55
CA TYR A 213 4.22 20.02 2.97
C TYR A 213 5.29 20.37 4.01
N LEU A 214 4.90 20.76 5.23
CA LEU A 214 5.83 21.05 6.34
C LEU A 214 6.50 19.78 6.88
N GLY A 215 5.95 18.60 6.58
CA GLY A 215 6.57 17.33 6.89
C GLY A 215 7.49 16.80 5.80
N ARG A 216 8.60 16.17 6.19
CA ARG A 216 9.59 15.61 5.26
C ARG A 216 9.27 14.22 4.72
N ARG A 217 8.52 13.42 5.49
CA ARG A 217 8.19 12.01 5.18
C ARG A 217 6.70 11.75 5.39
N ASN A 218 5.91 12.16 4.41
CA ASN A 218 4.48 11.93 4.35
C ASN A 218 3.96 11.85 2.91
N PHE A 219 2.66 11.57 2.75
CA PHE A 219 2.02 11.43 1.44
C PHE A 219 2.16 12.68 0.56
N ILE A 220 2.06 13.88 1.14
CA ILE A 220 2.20 15.14 0.40
C ILE A 220 3.63 15.32 -0.13
N SER A 221 4.63 15.13 0.73
CA SER A 221 6.05 15.18 0.33
C SER A 221 6.43 14.11 -0.69
N TYR A 222 5.80 12.93 -0.62
CA TYR A 222 5.93 11.86 -1.62
C TYR A 222 5.32 12.30 -2.95
N GLY A 223 4.09 12.81 -2.94
CA GLY A 223 3.39 13.25 -4.13
C GLY A 223 4.12 14.38 -4.87
N TYR A 224 4.62 15.39 -4.15
CA TYR A 224 5.42 16.45 -4.77
C TYR A 224 6.76 15.95 -5.33
N ARG A 225 7.39 14.98 -4.67
CA ARG A 225 8.61 14.34 -5.17
C ARG A 225 8.32 13.57 -6.46
N ALA A 226 7.25 12.77 -6.50
CA ALA A 226 6.82 12.07 -7.69
C ALA A 226 6.50 13.05 -8.84
N ALA A 227 5.78 14.13 -8.55
CA ALA A 227 5.47 15.17 -9.52
C ALA A 227 6.73 15.84 -10.11
N ARG A 228 7.81 15.95 -9.33
CA ARG A 228 9.09 16.47 -9.80
C ARG A 228 9.84 15.46 -10.68
N ILE A 229 9.95 14.21 -10.22
CA ILE A 229 10.65 13.14 -10.95
C ILE A 229 9.97 12.87 -12.29
N MET A 230 8.64 12.79 -12.30
CA MET A 230 7.84 12.50 -13.50
C MET A 230 7.46 13.74 -14.31
N ASN A 231 7.94 14.93 -13.92
CA ASN A 231 7.56 16.23 -14.51
C ASN A 231 6.04 16.44 -14.68
N SER A 232 5.21 15.90 -13.77
CA SER A 232 3.75 15.94 -13.90
C SER A 232 3.14 17.20 -13.26
N LYS A 233 2.58 18.08 -14.10
CA LYS A 233 1.73 19.20 -13.65
C LYS A 233 0.42 18.70 -13.03
N SER A 234 -0.10 17.58 -13.51
CA SER A 234 -1.37 16.99 -13.07
C SER A 234 -1.32 16.50 -11.63
N ILE A 235 -0.22 15.84 -11.21
CA ILE A 235 -0.01 15.50 -9.79
C ILE A 235 0.03 16.76 -8.92
N ARG A 236 0.75 17.82 -9.35
CA ARG A 236 0.79 19.09 -8.59
C ARG A 236 -0.60 19.69 -8.43
N LYS A 237 -1.42 19.67 -9.48
CA LYS A 237 -2.82 20.13 -9.44
C LYS A 237 -3.65 19.31 -8.45
N GLN A 238 -3.49 17.98 -8.42
CA GLN A 238 -4.19 17.12 -7.45
C GLN A 238 -3.82 17.43 -5.99
N LEU A 239 -2.55 17.76 -5.73
CA LEU A 239 -2.05 18.00 -4.36
C LEU A 239 -2.33 19.43 -3.84
N LYS A 240 -2.31 20.42 -4.72
CA LYS A 240 -2.48 21.85 -4.38
C LYS A 240 -3.67 22.14 -3.44
N PRO A 241 -4.90 21.63 -3.66
CA PRO A 241 -6.03 21.96 -2.80
C PRO A 241 -5.97 21.29 -1.42
N LEU A 242 -5.14 20.26 -1.22
CA LEU A 242 -5.13 19.47 0.01
C LEU A 242 -4.70 20.28 1.24
N TRP A 243 -3.79 21.25 1.06
CA TRP A 243 -3.37 22.13 2.15
C TRP A 243 -4.49 23.07 2.59
N GLY A 244 -5.17 23.71 1.64
CA GLY A 244 -6.31 24.58 1.93
C GLY A 244 -7.44 23.83 2.65
N ARG A 245 -7.74 22.61 2.20
CA ARG A 245 -8.73 21.74 2.87
C ARG A 245 -8.33 21.37 4.29
N LEU A 246 -7.05 21.08 4.55
CA LEU A 246 -6.55 20.78 5.89
C LEU A 246 -6.69 22.01 6.80
N ARG A 247 -6.26 23.19 6.33
CA ARG A 247 -6.38 24.44 7.09
C ARG A 247 -7.82 24.76 7.45
N LYS A 248 -8.72 24.71 6.46
CA LYS A 248 -10.16 24.93 6.69
C LYS A 248 -10.71 24.01 7.78
N LYS A 249 -10.38 22.71 7.71
CA LYS A 249 -10.81 21.75 8.74
C LYS A 249 -10.23 22.01 10.13
N ILE A 250 -9.02 22.57 10.21
CA ILE A 250 -8.41 22.96 11.49
C ILE A 250 -9.11 24.21 12.04
N GLU A 251 -9.40 25.18 11.18
CA GLU A 251 -10.15 26.40 11.51
C GLU A 251 -11.56 26.05 11.98
N ASP A 252 -12.24 25.09 11.35
CA ASP A 252 -13.58 24.60 11.76
C ASP A 252 -13.58 23.90 13.15
N ILE A 253 -12.41 23.51 13.68
CA ILE A 253 -12.24 22.84 14.99
C ILE A 253 -11.84 23.84 16.10
N ALA A 254 -11.22 24.95 15.70
CA ALA A 254 -10.65 25.94 16.61
C ALA A 254 -11.73 26.82 17.24
#